data_AF-F9RCF8-F1
#
_entry.id   AF-F9RCF8-F1
#
_cell.length_a   1.000
_cell.length_b   1.000
_cell.length_c   1.000
_cell.angle_alpha   90.00
_cell.angle_beta   90.00
_cell.angle_gamma   90.00
#
_symmetry.space_group_name_H-M   'P 1'
#
loop_
_entity.id
_entity.type
_entity.pdbx_description
1 polymer ?
#
loop_
_entity_poly.entity_id
_entity_poly.type
_entity_poly.pdbx_seq_one_letter_code
_entity_poly.pdbx_strand_id
1 'polypeptide(L)'
;MTDLNQLISSAVKASGVDDTIHAQLTEALKKELNGYVNLELLKTKLEVLYNFEKNYLELVKDYKDEIKFASTLQEDLRKERAKFFSETIKEVSHTLSDSQVHEDVASKWLKELVDSYTKSLDLSSSLIEEHTLDTIGKIRSEAKLNKPNIYESVS
;
A
#
# COMPACT_ATOMS: atom_id res chain seq x y z
N MET A 1 -34.60 -10.72 11.84
CA MET A 1 -33.77 -11.85 12.30
C MET A 1 -34.25 -12.24 13.68
N THR A 2 -34.64 -13.50 13.87
CA THR A 2 -35.09 -14.00 15.17
C THR A 2 -33.89 -14.13 16.10
N ASP A 3 -33.94 -13.54 17.29
CA ASP A 3 -32.87 -13.64 18.29
C ASP A 3 -32.64 -15.11 18.66
N LEU A 4 -31.37 -15.56 18.70
CA LEU A 4 -30.99 -16.94 19.05
C LEU A 4 -31.64 -17.36 20.38
N ASN A 5 -31.75 -16.43 21.33
CA ASN A 5 -32.39 -16.67 22.61
C ASN A 5 -33.89 -16.93 22.49
N GLN A 6 -34.58 -16.28 21.54
CA GLN A 6 -35.99 -16.51 21.24
C GLN A 6 -36.20 -17.87 20.56
N LEU A 7 -35.29 -18.25 19.66
CA LEU A 7 -35.28 -19.56 19.01
C LEU A 7 -35.08 -20.69 20.02
N ILE A 8 -34.08 -20.59 20.89
CA ILE A 8 -33.84 -21.57 21.96
C ILE A 8 -35.08 -21.70 22.85
N SER A 9 -35.65 -20.58 23.31
CA SER A 9 -36.85 -20.62 24.15
C SER A 9 -38.07 -21.20 23.43
N SER A 10 -38.25 -20.97 22.13
CA SER A 10 -39.34 -21.57 21.36
C SER A 10 -39.17 -23.08 21.13
N ALA A 11 -37.93 -23.53 20.89
CA ALA A 11 -37.60 -24.93 20.67
C ALA A 11 -37.74 -25.76 21.95
N VAL A 12 -37.30 -25.22 23.10
CA VAL A 12 -37.45 -25.90 24.40
C VAL A 12 -38.93 -25.99 24.80
N LYS A 13 -39.75 -24.97 24.50
CA LYS A 13 -41.21 -25.06 24.67
C LYS A 13 -41.86 -26.14 23.80
N ALA A 14 -41.45 -26.23 22.53
CA ALA A 14 -41.98 -27.23 21.60
C ALA A 14 -41.62 -28.68 22.00
N SER A 15 -40.59 -28.87 22.84
CA SER A 15 -40.20 -30.18 23.38
C SER A 15 -41.15 -30.73 24.44
N GLY A 16 -42.11 -29.95 24.95
CA GLY A 16 -43.13 -30.42 25.90
C GLY A 16 -42.61 -30.79 27.29
N VAL A 17 -41.46 -30.25 27.70
CA VAL A 17 -40.84 -30.52 29.01
C VAL A 17 -41.50 -29.67 30.11
N ASP A 18 -41.53 -30.16 31.35
CA ASP A 18 -42.11 -29.42 32.49
C ASP A 18 -41.42 -28.06 32.72
N ASP A 19 -42.14 -27.10 33.30
CA ASP A 19 -41.69 -25.71 33.48
C ASP A 19 -40.34 -25.57 34.20
N THR A 20 -40.05 -26.45 35.14
CA THR A 20 -38.80 -26.48 35.93
C THR A 20 -37.63 -26.91 35.05
N ILE A 21 -37.79 -27.99 34.28
CA ILE A 21 -36.77 -28.48 33.34
C ILE A 21 -36.65 -27.54 32.13
N HIS A 22 -37.76 -26.95 31.67
CA HIS A 22 -37.77 -25.94 30.62
C HIS A 22 -36.87 -24.75 30.98
N ALA A 23 -36.98 -24.23 32.21
CA ALA A 23 -36.15 -23.12 32.67
C ALA A 23 -34.66 -23.49 32.72
N GLN A 24 -34.33 -24.64 33.33
CA GLN A 24 -32.95 -25.13 33.45
C GLN A 24 -32.32 -25.43 32.09
N LEU A 25 -33.04 -26.09 31.19
CA LEU A 25 -32.58 -26.44 29.85
C LEU A 25 -32.41 -25.21 28.97
N THR A 26 -33.35 -24.25 29.05
CA THR A 26 -33.24 -22.98 28.32
C THR A 26 -32.01 -22.20 28.76
N GLU A 27 -31.74 -22.12 30.06
CA GLU A 27 -30.59 -21.39 30.59
C GLU A 27 -29.26 -22.07 30.22
N ALA A 28 -29.18 -23.40 30.34
CA ALA A 28 -28.02 -24.17 29.94
C ALA A 28 -27.71 -24.01 28.43
N LEU A 29 -28.74 -24.13 27.59
CA LEU A 29 -28.60 -23.97 26.14
C LEU A 29 -28.25 -22.53 25.76
N LYS A 30 -28.84 -21.51 26.40
CA LYS A 30 -28.45 -20.11 26.14
C LYS A 30 -27.00 -19.87 26.49
N LYS A 31 -26.49 -20.45 27.58
CA LYS A 31 -25.11 -20.25 28.02
C LYS A 31 -24.11 -20.94 27.07
N GLU A 32 -24.34 -22.22 26.77
CA GLU A 32 -23.47 -23.02 25.89
C GLU A 32 -23.51 -22.52 24.44
N LEU A 33 -24.70 -22.34 23.89
CA LEU A 33 -24.89 -22.01 22.47
C LEU A 33 -24.50 -20.57 22.15
N ASN A 34 -24.81 -19.59 23.02
CA ASN A 34 -24.28 -18.22 22.83
C ASN A 34 -22.75 -18.19 22.95
N GLY A 35 -22.17 -18.98 23.85
CA GLY A 35 -20.72 -19.10 23.98
C GLY A 35 -20.08 -19.60 22.68
N TYR A 36 -20.65 -20.66 22.11
CA TYR A 36 -20.19 -21.23 20.84
C TYR A 36 -20.36 -20.26 19.66
N VAL A 37 -21.55 -19.68 19.49
CA VAL A 37 -21.85 -18.74 18.39
C VAL A 37 -20.98 -17.48 18.48
N ASN A 38 -20.77 -16.93 19.68
CA ASN A 38 -19.88 -15.78 19.85
C ASN A 38 -18.42 -16.13 19.55
N LEU A 39 -17.96 -17.32 19.95
CA LEU A 39 -16.60 -17.77 19.67
C LEU A 39 -16.38 -17.97 18.17
N GLU A 40 -17.35 -18.59 17.49
CA GLU A 40 -17.30 -18.81 16.04
C GLU A 40 -17.34 -17.48 15.28
N LEU A 41 -18.22 -16.56 15.66
CA LEU A 41 -18.26 -15.20 15.11
C LEU A 41 -16.93 -14.47 15.31
N LEU A 42 -16.31 -14.61 16.49
CA LEU A 42 -15.01 -14.01 16.78
C LEU A 42 -13.90 -14.62 15.91
N LYS A 43 -13.91 -15.94 15.71
CA LYS A 43 -12.96 -16.62 14.82
C LYS A 43 -13.11 -16.14 13.38
N THR A 44 -14.34 -16.06 12.86
CA THR A 44 -14.58 -15.56 11.49
C THR A 44 -14.10 -14.12 11.34
N LYS A 45 -14.38 -13.24 12.31
CA LYS A 45 -13.86 -11.86 12.30
C LYS A 45 -12.33 -11.82 12.31
N LEU A 46 -11.71 -12.66 13.15
CA LEU A 46 -10.25 -12.71 13.27
C LEU A 46 -9.60 -13.23 11.99
N GLU A 47 -10.19 -14.24 11.35
CA GLU A 47 -9.72 -14.79 10.07
C GLU A 47 -9.81 -13.76 8.95
N VAL A 48 -10.93 -13.03 8.86
CA VAL A 48 -11.09 -11.93 7.91
C VAL A 48 -10.04 -10.84 8.10
N LEU A 49 -9.80 -10.43 9.35
CA LEU A 49 -8.76 -9.44 9.66
C LEU A 49 -7.35 -9.95 9.36
N TYR A 50 -7.06 -11.20 9.71
CA TYR A 50 -5.77 -11.82 9.44
C TYR A 50 -5.49 -11.91 7.94
N ASN A 51 -6.46 -12.36 7.15
CA ASN A 51 -6.32 -12.46 5.69
C ASN A 51 -6.14 -11.08 5.05
N PHE A 52 -6.84 -10.05 5.54
CA PHE A 52 -6.63 -8.69 5.07
C PHE A 52 -5.21 -8.19 5.36
N GLU A 53 -4.73 -8.33 6.59
CA GLU A 53 -3.38 -7.89 6.98
C GLU A 53 -2.31 -8.66 6.19
N LYS A 54 -2.48 -9.98 6.05
CA LYS A 54 -1.60 -10.84 5.26
C LYS A 54 -1.54 -10.38 3.81
N ASN A 55 -2.68 -10.16 3.17
CA ASN A 55 -2.74 -9.70 1.77
C ASN A 55 -2.11 -8.32 1.60
N TYR A 56 -2.30 -7.41 2.56
CA TYR A 56 -1.65 -6.10 2.54
C TYR A 56 -0.12 -6.21 2.62
N LEU A 57 0.39 -7.06 3.52
CA LEU A 57 1.82 -7.32 3.65
C LEU A 57 2.41 -8.01 2.41
N GLU A 58 1.69 -8.94 1.79
CA GLU A 58 2.07 -9.56 0.52
C GLU A 58 2.15 -8.50 -0.59
N LEU A 59 1.15 -7.62 -0.70
CA LEU A 59 1.18 -6.52 -1.65
C LEU A 59 2.42 -5.64 -1.45
N VAL A 60 2.70 -5.20 -0.23
CA VAL A 60 3.90 -4.38 0.08
C VAL A 60 5.19 -5.13 -0.28
N LYS A 61 5.23 -6.45 -0.06
CA LYS A 61 6.38 -7.28 -0.43
C LYS A 61 6.56 -7.36 -1.94
N ASP A 62 5.49 -7.50 -2.71
CA ASP A 62 5.54 -7.62 -4.17
C ASP A 62 6.01 -6.30 -4.81
N TYR A 63 5.56 -5.16 -4.29
CA TYR A 63 5.99 -3.84 -4.78
C TYR A 63 7.33 -3.36 -4.21
N LYS A 64 7.97 -4.13 -3.32
CA LYS A 64 9.25 -3.75 -2.70
C LYS A 64 10.33 -3.48 -3.74
N ASP A 65 10.39 -4.29 -4.79
CA ASP A 65 11.42 -4.17 -5.82
C ASP A 65 11.14 -2.98 -6.75
N GLU A 66 9.88 -2.68 -7.07
CA GLU A 66 9.46 -1.44 -7.74
C GLU A 66 9.86 -0.19 -6.94
N ILE A 67 9.61 -0.18 -5.62
CA ILE A 67 9.95 0.93 -4.72
C ILE A 67 11.47 1.14 -4.67
N LYS A 68 12.23 0.04 -4.58
CA LYS A 68 13.70 0.09 -4.63
C LYS A 68 14.18 0.61 -5.97
N PHE A 69 13.61 0.14 -7.08
CA PHE A 69 13.96 0.58 -8.41
C PHE A 69 13.77 2.10 -8.56
N ALA A 70 12.61 2.63 -8.16
CA ALA A 70 12.35 4.07 -8.17
C ALA A 70 13.36 4.84 -7.29
N SER A 71 13.68 4.32 -6.11
CA SER A 71 14.66 4.94 -5.20
C SER A 71 16.07 4.98 -5.79
N THR A 72 16.52 3.88 -6.39
CA THR A 72 17.82 3.81 -7.08
C THR A 72 17.88 4.80 -8.24
N LEU A 73 16.82 4.88 -9.05
CA LEU A 73 16.77 5.78 -10.20
C LEU A 73 16.81 7.26 -9.79
N GLN A 74 16.15 7.63 -8.69
CA GLN A 74 16.26 8.97 -8.09
C GLN A 74 17.66 9.26 -7.52
N GLU A 75 18.30 8.26 -6.91
CA GLU A 75 19.66 8.39 -6.38
C GLU A 75 20.67 8.60 -7.52
N ASP A 76 20.55 7.81 -8.59
CA ASP A 76 21.41 7.92 -9.77
C ASP A 76 21.24 9.28 -10.46
N LEU A 77 20.00 9.78 -10.59
CA LEU A 77 19.74 11.13 -11.10
C LEU A 77 20.41 12.21 -10.24
N ARG A 78 20.37 12.08 -8.90
CA ARG A 78 21.07 13.00 -7.99
C ARG A 78 22.59 12.94 -8.17
N LYS A 79 23.16 11.74 -8.30
CA LYS A 79 24.61 11.55 -8.53
C LYS A 79 25.04 12.13 -9.87
N GLU A 80 24.27 11.86 -10.93
CA GLU A 80 24.53 12.40 -12.26
C GLU A 80 24.48 13.92 -12.26
N ARG A 81 23.46 14.52 -11.63
CA ARG A 81 23.36 15.97 -11.48
C ARG A 81 24.56 16.54 -10.74
N ALA A 82 24.95 15.94 -9.61
CA ALA A 82 26.12 16.38 -8.85
C ALA A 82 27.39 16.33 -9.70
N LYS A 83 27.64 15.19 -10.37
CA LYS A 83 28.81 14.96 -11.23
C LYS A 83 28.88 15.98 -12.37
N PHE A 84 27.76 16.25 -13.03
CA PHE A 84 27.70 17.22 -14.12
C PHE A 84 28.17 18.61 -13.67
N PHE A 85 27.63 19.11 -12.54
CA PHE A 85 27.96 20.43 -12.03
C PHE A 85 29.35 20.51 -11.37
N SER A 86 29.85 19.43 -10.75
CA SER A 86 31.13 19.45 -10.04
C SER A 86 32.34 19.16 -10.93
N GLU A 87 32.16 18.32 -11.96
CA GLU A 87 33.24 17.77 -12.80
C GLU A 87 33.04 18.17 -14.27
N THR A 88 31.95 17.73 -14.91
CA THR A 88 31.78 17.84 -16.37
C THR A 88 31.82 19.28 -16.88
N ILE A 89 31.16 20.22 -16.18
CA ILE A 89 31.22 21.64 -16.56
C ILE A 89 32.65 22.18 -16.49
N LYS A 90 33.43 21.78 -15.48
CA LYS A 90 34.82 22.24 -15.32
C LYS A 90 35.70 21.68 -16.43
N GLU A 91 35.55 20.40 -16.75
CA GLU A 91 36.29 19.75 -17.85
C GLU A 91 35.99 20.40 -19.20
N VAL A 92 34.71 20.66 -19.50
CA VAL A 92 34.32 21.36 -20.75
C VAL A 92 34.86 22.79 -20.76
N SER A 93 34.77 23.52 -19.64
CA SER A 93 35.33 24.86 -19.53
C SER A 93 36.85 24.88 -19.74
N HIS A 94 37.56 23.90 -19.21
CA HIS A 94 39.02 23.77 -19.38
C HIS A 94 39.36 23.46 -20.85
N THR A 95 38.62 22.54 -21.47
CA THR A 95 38.81 22.15 -22.88
C THR A 95 38.57 23.33 -23.83
N LEU A 96 37.57 24.18 -23.56
CA LEU A 96 37.30 25.39 -24.34
C LEU A 96 38.44 26.42 -24.20
N SER A 97 38.99 26.55 -22.99
CA SER A 97 40.15 27.41 -22.72
C SER A 97 41.40 26.93 -23.45
N ASP A 98 41.70 25.62 -23.39
CA ASP A 98 42.86 25.01 -24.05
C ASP A 98 42.78 25.11 -25.58
N SER A 99 41.55 25.07 -26.11
CA SER A 99 41.26 25.24 -27.54
C SER A 99 41.28 26.70 -27.99
N GLN A 100 41.62 27.65 -27.11
CA GLN A 100 41.67 29.09 -27.37
C GLN A 100 40.35 29.66 -27.92
N VAL A 101 39.22 29.10 -27.48
CA VAL A 101 37.90 29.63 -27.83
C VAL A 101 37.71 30.99 -27.16
N HIS A 102 37.21 31.96 -27.93
CA HIS A 102 36.94 33.30 -27.40
C HIS A 102 35.97 33.24 -26.23
N GLU A 103 36.24 34.00 -25.16
CA GLU A 103 35.54 33.90 -23.87
C GLU A 103 34.02 34.10 -23.99
N ASP A 104 33.59 35.01 -24.86
CA ASP A 104 32.17 35.25 -25.16
C ASP A 104 31.46 34.03 -25.77
N VAL A 105 32.15 33.33 -26.67
CA VAL A 105 31.62 32.13 -27.34
C VAL A 105 31.61 30.95 -26.38
N ALA A 106 32.69 30.76 -25.62
CA ALA A 106 32.79 29.72 -24.60
C ALA A 106 31.68 29.87 -23.54
N SER A 107 31.45 31.09 -23.06
CA SER A 107 30.40 31.40 -22.09
C SER A 107 29.00 31.10 -22.64
N LYS A 108 28.75 31.40 -23.92
CA LYS A 108 27.46 31.12 -24.56
C LYS A 108 27.22 29.61 -24.70
N TRP A 109 28.22 28.85 -25.16
CA TRP A 109 28.12 27.41 -25.30
C TRP A 109 27.99 26.70 -23.95
N LEU A 110 28.72 27.14 -22.93
CA LEU A 110 28.57 26.61 -21.56
C LEU A 110 27.16 26.84 -21.03
N LYS A 111 26.60 28.03 -21.27
CA LYS A 111 25.21 28.32 -20.88
C LYS A 111 24.21 27.42 -21.61
N GLU A 112 24.34 27.28 -22.92
CA GLU A 112 23.47 26.41 -23.73
C GLU A 112 23.58 24.94 -23.29
N LEU A 113 24.79 24.48 -22.96
CA LEU A 113 25.03 23.13 -22.42
C LEU A 113 24.33 22.93 -21.08
N VAL A 114 24.51 23.87 -20.14
CA VAL A 114 23.87 23.82 -18.83
C VAL A 114 22.36 23.83 -18.97
N ASP A 115 21.81 24.71 -19.80
CA ASP A 115 20.36 24.83 -20.01
C ASP A 115 19.77 23.55 -20.65
N SER A 116 20.45 22.99 -21.65
CA SER A 116 20.04 21.75 -22.32
C SER A 116 20.08 20.55 -21.40
N TYR A 117 21.19 20.38 -20.68
CA TYR A 117 21.39 19.26 -19.77
C TYR A 117 20.45 19.34 -18.56
N THR A 118 20.24 20.54 -18.02
CA THR A 118 19.29 20.76 -16.92
C THR A 118 17.88 20.38 -17.34
N LYS A 119 17.43 20.78 -18.55
CA LYS A 119 16.12 20.37 -19.10
C LYS A 119 16.02 18.85 -19.24
N SER A 120 17.07 18.19 -19.71
CA SER A 120 17.08 16.73 -19.84
C SER A 120 16.96 16.04 -18.48
N LEU A 121 17.70 16.51 -17.47
CA LEU A 121 17.61 15.97 -16.12
C LEU A 121 16.24 16.23 -15.48
N ASP A 122 15.66 17.41 -15.69
CA ASP A 122 14.35 17.75 -15.14
C ASP A 122 13.25 16.91 -15.80
N LEU A 123 13.37 16.61 -17.10
CA LEU A 123 12.47 15.66 -17.79
C LEU A 123 12.58 14.25 -17.19
N SER A 124 13.80 13.74 -17.02
CA SER A 124 14.03 12.45 -16.35
C SER A 124 13.46 12.44 -14.93
N SER A 125 13.65 13.51 -14.15
CA SER A 125 13.07 13.64 -12.81
C SER A 125 11.54 13.56 -12.84
N SER A 126 10.90 14.25 -13.80
CA SER A 126 9.45 14.29 -13.93
C SER A 126 8.88 12.91 -14.26
N LEU A 127 9.51 12.17 -15.17
CA LEU A 127 9.11 10.81 -15.54
C LEU A 127 9.20 9.83 -14.36
N ILE A 128 10.26 9.95 -13.55
CA ILE A 128 10.44 9.11 -12.35
C ILE A 128 9.36 9.41 -11.32
N GLU A 129 9.03 10.69 -11.12
CA GLU A 129 7.98 11.11 -10.20
C GLU A 129 6.60 10.59 -10.63
N GLU A 130 6.26 10.74 -11.91
CA GLU A 130 5.02 10.22 -12.50
C GLU A 130 4.90 8.70 -12.29
N HIS A 131 5.93 7.95 -12.66
CA HIS A 131 5.95 6.49 -12.48
C HIS A 131 5.78 6.08 -11.00
N THR A 132 6.42 6.82 -10.08
CA THR A 132 6.33 6.55 -8.65
C THR A 132 4.90 6.78 -8.14
N LEU A 133 4.27 7.88 -8.54
CA LEU A 133 2.89 8.19 -8.18
C LEU A 133 1.91 7.15 -8.73
N ASP A 134 2.10 6.71 -9.97
CA ASP A 134 1.29 5.65 -10.60
C ASP A 134 1.42 4.32 -9.86
N THR A 135 2.64 3.95 -9.47
CA THR A 135 2.91 2.73 -8.70
C THR A 135 2.20 2.77 -7.34
N ILE A 136 2.30 3.89 -6.62
CA ILE A 136 1.56 4.10 -5.36
C ILE A 136 0.04 4.05 -5.59
N GLY A 137 -0.43 4.62 -6.70
CA GLY A 137 -1.83 4.57 -7.12
C GLY A 137 -2.35 3.15 -7.31
N LYS A 138 -1.56 2.29 -7.96
CA LYS A 138 -1.86 0.87 -8.17
C LYS A 138 -1.91 0.11 -6.84
N ILE A 139 -0.88 0.23 -6.01
CA ILE A 139 -0.82 -0.35 -4.65
C ILE A 139 -2.07 0.01 -3.86
N ARG A 140 -2.45 1.29 -3.84
CA ARG A 140 -3.64 1.75 -3.08
C ARG A 140 -4.94 1.20 -3.64
N SER A 141 -5.04 1.04 -4.96
CA SER A 141 -6.25 0.54 -5.61
C SER A 141 -6.43 -0.96 -5.35
N GLU A 142 -5.36 -1.74 -5.44
CA GLU A 142 -5.37 -3.17 -5.12
C GLU A 142 -5.64 -3.42 -3.63
N ALA A 143 -5.05 -2.62 -2.73
CA ALA A 143 -5.35 -2.69 -1.30
C ALA A 143 -6.82 -2.37 -0.99
N LYS A 144 -7.45 -1.45 -1.74
CA LYS A 144 -8.87 -1.12 -1.57
C LYS A 144 -9.81 -2.22 -2.08
N LEU A 145 -9.47 -2.88 -3.19
CA LEU A 145 -10.25 -4.01 -3.71
C LEU A 145 -10.26 -5.18 -2.73
N ASN A 146 -9.19 -5.36 -1.96
CA ASN A 146 -9.07 -6.41 -0.95
C ASN A 146 -9.61 -6.00 0.43
N LYS A 147 -10.27 -4.84 0.57
CA LYS A 147 -10.80 -4.41 1.86
C LYS A 147 -11.94 -5.34 2.31
N PRO A 148 -11.85 -5.95 3.51
CA PRO A 148 -12.84 -6.90 3.96
C PRO A 148 -14.19 -6.21 4.17
N ASN A 149 -15.24 -6.75 3.53
CA ASN A 149 -16.61 -6.37 3.79
C ASN A 149 -17.14 -7.18 4.98
N ILE A 150 -16.97 -6.64 6.18
CA ILE A 150 -17.30 -7.31 7.46
C ILE A 150 -18.82 -7.56 7.62
N TYR A 151 -19.64 -7.04 6.71
CA TYR A 151 -21.09 -7.16 6.72
C TYR A 151 -21.65 -8.28 5.82
N GLU A 152 -20.87 -8.80 4.85
CA GLU A 152 -21.32 -9.88 3.95
C GLU A 152 -20.99 -11.28 4.49
N SER A 153 -20.01 -11.41 5.40
CA SER A 153 -19.63 -12.70 6.01
C SER A 153 -20.53 -13.13 7.19
N VAL A 154 -21.66 -12.45 7.42
CA VAL A 154 -22.60 -12.71 8.53
C VAL A 154 -24.04 -12.91 8.01
N SER A 155 -24.22 -13.28 6.74
CA SER A 155 -25.54 -13.66 6.19
C SER A 155 -25.70 -15.18 6.09
#